data_AF-A0A9P8V1N0-F1
#
_entry.id   AF-A0A9P8V1N0-F1
#
_cell.length_a   1.000
_cell.length_b   1.000
_cell.length_c   1.000
_cell.angle_alpha   90.00
_cell.angle_beta   90.00
_cell.angle_gamma   90.00
#
_symmetry.space_group_name_H-M   'P 1'
#
loop_
_entity.id
_entity.type
_entity.pdbx_description
1 polymer ?
#
loop_
_entity_poly.entity_id
_entity_poly.type
_entity_poly.pdbx_seq_one_letter_code
_entity_poly.pdbx_strand_id
1 'polypeptide(L)'
;MAMTSILGRCTQCMVQNSNNNSTGTTGRRPRQAPWEQTSDYALICSELLTCEVYFEQSVAEAMDQRCRNEAGDAYDGTLAGPLVFSHLLYLLCHCFLYQPVLLSERIRESNGKASHNFLARGLDSGFDAANRMIRLVRDVKAAGYHPRGSFYGYCLVVAGSILAIGVSSTRQAVRDECSTSLTSCREIIGELAELWPSCLSMRHVLDGLIKRVERFSTLAATATFLEPLERADRDFMWAILDYNTLCSKTDGFWDSQSGRE
;
A
#
# COMPACT_ATOMS: atom_id res chain seq x y z
N MET A 1 -8.95 -8.09 -15.27
CA MET A 1 -8.81 -9.53 -14.96
C MET A 1 -7.38 -9.92 -14.61
N ALA A 2 -6.35 -9.51 -15.37
CA ALA A 2 -4.96 -9.79 -15.03
C ALA A 2 -4.53 -9.13 -13.70
N MET A 3 -4.75 -7.82 -13.54
CA MET A 3 -4.34 -7.09 -12.33
C MET A 3 -4.98 -7.57 -11.03
N THR A 4 -6.25 -8.00 -11.07
CA THR A 4 -6.93 -8.56 -9.90
C THR A 4 -6.34 -9.91 -9.49
N SER A 5 -5.90 -10.73 -10.44
CA SER A 5 -5.19 -11.99 -10.17
C SER A 5 -3.80 -11.73 -9.58
N ILE A 6 -3.05 -10.79 -10.17
CA ILE A 6 -1.75 -10.37 -9.64
C ILE A 6 -1.88 -9.83 -8.22
N LEU A 7 -2.91 -9.02 -7.94
CA LEU A 7 -3.19 -8.52 -6.60
C LEU A 7 -3.47 -9.65 -5.62
N GLY A 8 -4.30 -10.63 -5.98
CA GLY A 8 -4.57 -11.81 -5.15
C GLY A 8 -3.30 -12.60 -4.83
N ARG A 9 -2.37 -12.69 -5.79
CA ARG A 9 -1.05 -13.29 -5.56
C ARG A 9 -0.15 -12.42 -4.72
N CYS A 10 -0.18 -11.09 -4.86
CA CYS A 10 0.55 -10.16 -3.98
C CYS A 10 0.11 -10.33 -2.53
N THR A 11 -1.20 -10.39 -2.28
CA THR A 11 -1.74 -10.59 -0.93
C THR A 11 -1.45 -12.01 -0.43
N GLN A 12 -1.58 -13.06 -1.24
CA GLN A 12 -1.17 -14.39 -0.78
C GLN A 12 0.33 -14.46 -0.44
N CYS A 13 1.16 -13.84 -1.29
CA CYS A 13 2.60 -13.79 -1.16
C CYS A 13 3.02 -12.96 0.06
N MET A 14 2.47 -11.77 0.28
CA MET A 14 2.92 -10.90 1.38
C MET A 14 2.08 -11.07 2.64
N VAL A 15 0.78 -11.27 2.50
CA VAL A 15 -0.21 -11.20 3.58
C VAL A 15 -0.51 -12.57 4.21
N GLN A 16 -0.95 -13.54 3.41
CA GLN A 16 -1.53 -14.78 3.97
C GLN A 16 -0.49 -15.79 4.45
N ASN A 17 0.70 -15.81 3.85
CA ASN A 17 1.75 -16.75 4.23
C ASN A 17 2.43 -16.44 5.57
N SER A 18 2.21 -15.25 6.15
CA SER A 18 2.62 -14.95 7.53
C SER A 18 1.67 -15.59 8.56
N ASN A 19 0.37 -15.74 8.22
CA ASN A 19 -0.65 -16.26 9.14
C ASN A 19 -0.57 -17.78 9.36
N ASN A 20 -0.07 -18.53 8.37
CA ASN A 20 0.13 -19.99 8.48
C ASN A 20 1.31 -20.40 9.37
N ASN A 21 2.01 -19.44 9.98
CA ASN A 21 3.16 -19.69 10.85
C ASN A 21 2.79 -19.76 12.34
N SER A 22 1.52 -19.52 12.72
CA SER A 22 1.07 -19.54 14.13
C SER A 22 0.58 -20.90 14.64
N THR A 23 0.51 -21.94 13.80
CA THR A 23 0.17 -23.32 14.21
C THR A 23 1.43 -24.17 14.24
N GLY A 24 1.94 -24.43 15.45
CA GLY A 24 3.25 -25.05 15.70
C GLY A 24 3.39 -26.50 15.29
N THR A 25 3.73 -26.75 14.03
CA THR A 25 4.27 -28.04 13.57
C THR A 25 5.75 -27.91 13.21
N THR A 26 6.56 -28.58 14.03
CA THR A 26 8.01 -28.77 13.88
C THR A 26 8.35 -29.39 12.53
N GLY A 27 9.12 -28.68 11.70
CA GLY A 27 9.72 -29.23 10.47
C GLY A 27 9.45 -28.45 9.18
N ARG A 28 9.15 -27.14 9.21
CA ARG A 28 8.88 -26.40 7.98
C ARG A 28 10.14 -25.79 7.36
N ARG A 29 10.30 -25.99 6.05
CA ARG A 29 11.36 -25.35 5.27
C ARG A 29 11.19 -23.82 5.37
N PRO A 30 12.29 -23.08 5.59
CA PRO A 30 12.28 -21.63 5.60
C PRO A 30 11.82 -21.10 4.25
N ARG A 31 11.21 -19.91 4.29
CA ARG A 31 10.65 -19.30 3.10
C ARG A 31 11.78 -18.95 2.12
N GLN A 32 11.53 -19.14 0.82
CA GLN A 32 12.45 -18.67 -0.21
C GLN A 32 12.65 -17.17 -0.07
N ALA A 33 13.91 -16.75 -0.12
CA ALA A 33 14.23 -15.35 0.04
C ALA A 33 13.66 -14.52 -1.12
N PRO A 34 13.18 -13.29 -0.86
CA PRO A 34 12.56 -12.45 -1.90
C PRO A 34 13.46 -12.19 -3.13
N TRP A 35 14.78 -12.20 -2.93
CA TRP A 35 15.76 -11.98 -4.00
C TRP A 35 16.12 -13.25 -4.78
N GLU A 36 15.63 -14.42 -4.37
CA GLU A 36 15.77 -15.64 -5.17
C GLU A 36 14.86 -15.55 -6.40
N GLN A 37 15.43 -15.86 -7.58
CA GLN A 37 14.73 -15.75 -8.87
C GLN A 37 13.50 -16.66 -8.98
N THR A 38 13.51 -17.78 -8.28
CA THR A 38 12.42 -18.76 -8.24
C THR A 38 11.35 -18.42 -7.19
N SER A 39 11.56 -17.38 -6.38
CA SER A 39 10.60 -17.00 -5.35
C SER A 39 9.34 -16.39 -5.96
N ASP A 40 8.18 -16.64 -5.33
CA ASP A 40 6.91 -16.01 -5.72
C ASP A 40 7.02 -14.48 -5.79
N TYR A 41 7.84 -13.88 -4.92
CA TYR A 41 8.09 -12.44 -4.91
C TYR A 41 8.75 -11.98 -6.21
N ALA A 42 9.84 -12.64 -6.63
CA ALA A 42 10.56 -12.30 -7.84
C ALA A 42 9.69 -12.51 -9.09
N LEU A 43 8.89 -13.59 -9.12
CA LEU A 43 7.95 -13.87 -10.21
C LEU A 43 6.89 -12.77 -10.35
N ILE A 44 6.26 -12.37 -9.25
CA ILE A 44 5.27 -11.29 -9.26
C ILE A 44 5.91 -9.96 -9.69
N CYS A 45 7.11 -9.64 -9.20
CA CYS A 45 7.83 -8.44 -9.62
C CYS A 45 8.11 -8.43 -11.13
N SER A 46 8.49 -9.57 -11.70
CA SER A 46 8.72 -9.72 -13.15
C SER A 46 7.43 -9.52 -13.97
N GLU A 47 6.30 -10.05 -13.49
CA GLU A 47 4.99 -9.85 -14.13
C GLU A 47 4.56 -8.38 -14.06
N LEU A 48 4.74 -7.72 -12.91
CA LEU A 48 4.45 -6.28 -12.77
C LEU A 48 5.34 -5.43 -13.67
N LEU A 49 6.61 -5.79 -13.82
CA LEU A 49 7.53 -5.14 -14.76
C LEU A 49 7.03 -5.28 -16.21
N THR A 50 6.52 -6.46 -16.58
CA THR A 50 5.93 -6.68 -17.92
C THR A 50 4.68 -5.83 -18.12
N CYS A 51 3.90 -5.61 -17.05
CA CYS A 51 2.72 -4.76 -17.10
C CYS A 51 3.05 -3.25 -17.15
N GLU A 52 4.26 -2.83 -16.79
CA GLU A 52 4.64 -1.42 -16.64
C GLU A 52 4.37 -0.61 -17.92
N VAL A 53 4.62 -1.19 -19.09
CA VAL A 53 4.34 -0.58 -20.41
C VAL A 53 2.91 -0.05 -20.54
N TYR A 54 1.93 -0.68 -19.87
CA TYR A 54 0.53 -0.24 -19.92
C TYR A 54 0.20 0.91 -18.95
N PHE A 55 1.12 1.23 -18.04
CA PHE A 55 0.96 2.19 -16.95
C PHE A 55 2.04 3.30 -16.96
N GLU A 56 2.88 3.37 -18.00
CA GLU A 56 3.86 4.44 -18.22
C GLU A 56 3.20 5.79 -18.53
N GLN A 57 2.12 5.77 -19.32
CA GLN A 57 1.35 6.96 -19.64
C GLN A 57 0.64 7.48 -18.39
N SER A 58 0.61 8.81 -18.18
CA SER A 58 -0.17 9.35 -17.08
C SER A 58 -1.66 9.08 -17.27
N VAL A 59 -2.36 8.75 -16.18
CA VAL A 59 -3.78 8.40 -16.25
C VAL A 59 -4.63 9.58 -16.76
N ALA A 60 -4.24 10.82 -16.44
CA ALA A 60 -4.94 12.02 -16.88
C ALA A 60 -4.85 12.18 -18.42
N GLU A 61 -3.66 12.00 -19.00
CA GLU A 61 -3.49 12.02 -20.46
C GLU A 61 -4.24 10.87 -21.14
N ALA A 62 -4.21 9.67 -20.55
CA ALA A 62 -4.92 8.52 -21.09
C ALA A 62 -6.45 8.74 -21.07
N MET A 63 -6.96 9.39 -20.02
CA MET A 63 -8.36 9.79 -19.91
C MET A 63 -8.75 10.84 -20.94
N ASP A 64 -7.93 11.87 -21.14
CA ASP A 64 -8.19 12.90 -22.15
C ASP A 64 -8.25 12.34 -23.57
N GLN A 65 -7.41 11.33 -23.87
CA GLN A 65 -7.37 10.71 -25.18
C GLN A 65 -8.51 9.73 -25.45
N ARG A 66 -8.98 9.00 -24.42
CA ARG A 66 -9.80 7.79 -24.60
C ARG A 66 -11.15 7.83 -23.91
N CYS A 67 -11.36 8.76 -22.98
CA CYS A 67 -12.51 8.74 -22.08
C CYS A 67 -13.38 9.98 -22.19
N ARG A 68 -13.15 10.90 -23.12
CA ARG A 68 -14.09 12.01 -23.35
C ARG A 68 -15.39 11.50 -23.96
N ASN A 69 -16.51 12.05 -23.49
CA ASN A 69 -17.82 11.79 -24.07
C ASN A 69 -17.94 12.41 -25.47
N GLU A 70 -18.98 12.05 -26.22
CA GLU A 70 -19.23 12.55 -27.57
C GLU A 70 -19.37 14.09 -27.63
N ALA A 71 -19.82 14.71 -26.54
CA ALA A 71 -19.94 16.16 -26.41
C ALA A 71 -18.61 16.88 -26.06
N GLY A 72 -17.59 16.15 -25.60
CA GLY A 72 -16.28 16.67 -25.20
C GLY A 72 -16.21 17.37 -23.83
N ASP A 73 -17.34 17.55 -23.16
CA ASP A 73 -17.48 18.36 -21.94
C ASP A 73 -17.25 17.58 -20.63
N ALA A 74 -17.30 16.25 -20.67
CA ALA A 74 -17.11 15.41 -19.49
C ALA A 74 -16.48 14.07 -19.84
N TYR A 75 -15.93 13.38 -18.83
CA TYR A 75 -15.46 12.02 -19.00
C TYR A 75 -16.60 11.00 -18.95
N ASP A 76 -16.60 10.06 -19.87
CA ASP A 76 -17.40 8.85 -19.83
C ASP A 76 -16.89 7.95 -18.69
N GLY A 77 -17.68 7.86 -17.62
CA GLY A 77 -17.38 7.06 -16.45
C GLY A 77 -17.24 5.55 -16.74
N THR A 78 -17.86 5.05 -17.82
CA THR A 78 -17.75 3.64 -18.21
C THR A 78 -16.37 3.28 -18.76
N LEU A 79 -15.67 4.27 -19.32
CA LEU A 79 -14.29 4.13 -19.84
C LEU A 79 -13.26 4.58 -18.79
N ALA A 80 -13.49 5.73 -18.17
CA ALA A 80 -12.58 6.31 -17.18
C ALA A 80 -12.47 5.42 -15.93
N GLY A 81 -13.59 4.86 -15.46
CA GLY A 81 -13.62 4.04 -14.25
C GLY A 81 -12.67 2.84 -14.29
N PRO A 82 -12.81 1.93 -15.26
CA PRO A 82 -11.90 0.78 -15.41
C PRO A 82 -10.43 1.19 -15.63
N LEU A 83 -10.18 2.28 -16.37
CA LEU A 83 -8.83 2.77 -16.64
C LEU A 83 -8.12 3.22 -15.35
N VAL A 84 -8.77 4.12 -14.59
CA VAL A 84 -8.25 4.63 -13.31
C VAL A 84 -8.11 3.50 -12.31
N PHE A 85 -9.12 2.62 -12.23
CA PHE A 85 -9.10 1.49 -11.31
C PHE A 85 -7.95 0.52 -11.61
N SER A 86 -7.63 0.28 -12.89
CA SER A 86 -6.52 -0.61 -13.26
C SER A 86 -5.16 -0.05 -12.84
N HIS A 87 -4.95 1.26 -12.99
CA HIS A 87 -3.73 1.93 -12.51
C HIS A 87 -3.64 1.88 -10.98
N LEU A 88 -4.77 2.08 -10.29
CA LEU A 88 -4.84 1.99 -8.85
C LEU A 88 -4.45 0.58 -8.36
N LEU A 89 -4.98 -0.47 -9.00
CA LEU A 89 -4.63 -1.86 -8.67
C LEU A 89 -3.15 -2.15 -8.94
N TYR A 90 -2.58 -1.62 -10.02
CA TYR A 90 -1.15 -1.76 -10.33
C TYR A 90 -0.27 -1.16 -9.23
N LEU A 91 -0.59 0.06 -8.78
CA LEU A 91 0.13 0.70 -7.69
C LEU A 91 -0.12 0.00 -6.34
N LEU A 92 -1.31 -0.55 -6.12
CA LEU A 92 -1.63 -1.32 -4.91
C LEU A 92 -0.80 -2.60 -4.82
N CYS A 93 -0.59 -3.32 -5.94
CA CYS A 93 0.31 -4.47 -5.98
C CYS A 93 1.73 -4.09 -5.52
N HIS A 94 2.26 -2.97 -6.02
CA HIS A 94 3.56 -2.46 -5.59
C HIS A 94 3.55 -2.10 -4.10
N CYS A 95 2.52 -1.40 -3.63
CA CYS A 95 2.39 -1.05 -2.22
C CYS A 95 2.41 -2.30 -1.33
N PHE A 96 1.76 -3.39 -1.71
CA PHE A 96 1.81 -4.64 -0.95
C PHE A 96 3.20 -5.30 -0.94
N LEU A 97 3.86 -5.39 -2.09
CA LEU A 97 5.18 -6.03 -2.21
C LEU A 97 6.24 -5.28 -1.41
N TYR A 98 6.14 -3.95 -1.39
CA TYR A 98 7.12 -3.06 -0.78
C TYR A 98 6.64 -2.45 0.54
N GLN A 99 5.54 -2.96 1.12
CA GLN A 99 5.07 -2.51 2.42
C GLN A 99 6.16 -2.85 3.46
N PRO A 100 6.71 -1.86 4.20
CA PRO A 100 7.89 -2.07 5.04
C PRO A 100 7.76 -3.19 6.08
N VAL A 101 6.61 -3.29 6.76
CA VAL A 101 6.33 -4.33 7.77
C VAL A 101 6.22 -5.72 7.12
N LEU A 102 5.48 -5.83 6.01
CA LEU A 102 5.33 -7.11 5.30
C LEU A 102 6.67 -7.60 4.74
N LEU A 103 7.45 -6.67 4.18
CA LEU A 103 8.74 -6.98 3.60
C LEU A 103 9.76 -7.36 4.70
N SER A 104 9.79 -6.64 5.82
CA SER A 104 10.68 -6.99 6.95
C SER A 104 10.37 -8.37 7.51
N GLU A 105 9.09 -8.69 7.74
CA GLU A 105 8.67 -10.01 8.21
C GLU A 105 9.03 -11.10 7.20
N ARG A 106 8.76 -10.89 5.90
CA ARG A 106 9.11 -11.85 4.85
C ARG A 106 10.61 -12.15 4.83
N ILE A 107 11.45 -11.13 4.96
CA ILE A 107 12.91 -11.31 4.98
C ILE A 107 13.33 -12.07 6.23
N ARG A 108 12.75 -11.76 7.40
CA ARG A 108 13.02 -12.47 8.66
C ARG A 108 12.61 -13.94 8.62
N GLU A 109 11.54 -14.27 7.90
CA GLU A 109 11.09 -15.64 7.66
C GLU A 109 11.93 -16.39 6.61
N SER A 110 12.83 -15.70 5.92
CA SER A 110 13.65 -16.28 4.86
C SER A 110 15.00 -16.80 5.33
N ASN A 111 15.52 -17.82 4.64
CA ASN A 111 16.85 -18.36 4.88
C ASN A 111 17.92 -17.51 4.19
N GLY A 112 18.19 -16.31 4.71
CA GLY A 112 19.28 -15.50 4.17
C GLY A 112 19.35 -14.10 4.73
N LYS A 113 20.46 -13.42 4.43
CA LYS A 113 20.66 -12.02 4.77
C LYS A 113 20.36 -11.17 3.54
N ALA A 114 19.38 -10.29 3.66
CA ALA A 114 19.11 -9.30 2.61
C ALA A 114 20.34 -8.40 2.44
N SER A 115 20.69 -8.11 1.19
CA SER A 115 21.72 -7.11 0.92
C SER A 115 21.18 -5.71 1.24
N HIS A 116 22.06 -4.80 1.63
CA HIS A 116 21.70 -3.41 1.86
C HIS A 116 20.99 -2.79 0.64
N ASN A 117 21.46 -3.10 -0.56
CA ASN A 117 20.87 -2.60 -1.81
C ASN A 117 19.46 -3.14 -2.05
N PHE A 118 19.19 -4.39 -1.68
CA PHE A 118 17.84 -4.93 -1.76
C PHE A 118 16.88 -4.17 -0.83
N LEU A 119 17.31 -3.89 0.41
CA LEU A 119 16.51 -3.14 1.38
C LEU A 119 16.28 -1.70 0.93
N ALA A 120 17.33 -1.01 0.49
CA ALA A 120 17.24 0.37 0.00
C ALA A 120 16.25 0.48 -1.17
N ARG A 121 16.38 -0.41 -2.15
CA ARG A 121 15.46 -0.46 -3.30
C ARG A 121 14.03 -0.81 -2.88
N GLY A 122 13.85 -1.73 -1.94
CA GLY A 122 12.53 -2.07 -1.43
C GLY A 122 11.82 -0.87 -0.81
N LEU A 123 12.53 -0.09 0.01
CA LEU A 123 12.01 1.14 0.61
C LEU A 123 11.71 2.20 -0.44
N ASP A 124 12.64 2.47 -1.36
CA ASP A 124 12.45 3.46 -2.41
C ASP A 124 11.26 3.11 -3.31
N SER A 125 11.12 1.84 -3.70
CA SER A 125 9.96 1.37 -4.47
C SER A 125 8.65 1.51 -3.69
N GLY A 126 8.66 1.26 -2.38
CA GLY A 126 7.49 1.44 -1.53
C GLY A 126 7.05 2.89 -1.44
N PHE A 127 7.99 3.81 -1.18
CA PHE A 127 7.70 5.24 -1.11
C PHE A 127 7.27 5.80 -2.47
N ASP A 128 7.94 5.41 -3.56
CA ASP A 128 7.56 5.83 -4.91
C ASP A 128 6.13 5.37 -5.26
N ALA A 129 5.83 4.09 -5.09
CA ALA A 129 4.50 3.54 -5.41
C ALA A 129 3.39 4.22 -4.59
N ALA A 130 3.63 4.47 -3.30
CA ALA A 130 2.67 5.14 -2.44
C ALA A 130 2.47 6.61 -2.85
N ASN A 131 3.54 7.36 -3.13
CA ASN A 131 3.47 8.73 -3.63
C ASN A 131 2.74 8.81 -4.98
N ARG A 132 3.07 7.92 -5.92
CA ARG A 132 2.39 7.81 -7.22
C ARG A 132 0.91 7.51 -7.07
N MET A 133 0.51 6.71 -6.09
CA MET A 133 -0.90 6.44 -5.82
C MET A 133 -1.66 7.70 -5.37
N ILE A 134 -1.09 8.50 -4.48
CA ILE A 134 -1.72 9.75 -4.05
C ILE A 134 -1.81 10.74 -5.20
N ARG A 135 -0.73 10.91 -5.97
CA ARG A 135 -0.71 11.77 -7.17
C ARG A 135 -1.76 11.33 -8.18
N LEU A 136 -1.84 10.04 -8.47
CA LEU A 136 -2.83 9.48 -9.38
C LEU A 136 -4.25 9.91 -9.00
N VAL A 137 -4.64 9.72 -7.73
CA VAL A 137 -6.00 10.05 -7.29
C VAL A 137 -6.24 11.56 -7.30
N ARG A 138 -5.24 12.36 -6.93
CA ARG A 138 -5.33 13.82 -7.00
C ARG A 138 -5.48 14.32 -8.44
N ASP A 139 -4.69 13.79 -9.36
CA ASP A 139 -4.60 14.28 -10.73
C ASP A 139 -5.88 13.89 -11.51
N VAL A 140 -6.46 12.71 -11.28
CA VAL A 140 -7.78 12.36 -11.88
C VAL A 140 -8.92 13.24 -11.33
N LYS A 141 -8.87 13.59 -10.03
CA LYS A 141 -9.83 14.52 -9.42
C LYS A 141 -9.68 15.92 -10.03
N ALA A 142 -8.45 16.40 -10.19
CA ALA A 142 -8.17 17.70 -10.80
C ALA A 142 -8.63 17.76 -12.27
N ALA A 143 -8.57 16.63 -12.98
CA ALA A 143 -9.12 16.50 -14.33
C ALA A 143 -10.66 16.48 -14.36
N GLY A 144 -11.34 16.33 -13.21
CA GLY A 144 -12.80 16.33 -13.09
C GLY A 144 -13.43 14.95 -12.92
N TYR A 145 -12.63 13.87 -12.94
CA TYR A 145 -13.11 12.53 -12.62
C TYR A 145 -13.01 12.25 -11.13
N HIS A 146 -14.14 11.91 -10.51
CA HIS A 146 -14.22 11.69 -9.08
C HIS A 146 -14.34 10.19 -8.78
N PRO A 147 -13.30 9.54 -8.22
CA PRO A 147 -13.42 8.16 -7.78
C PRO A 147 -14.43 8.04 -6.64
N ARG A 148 -15.42 7.15 -6.80
CA ARG A 148 -16.54 7.02 -5.86
C ARG A 148 -16.61 5.69 -5.14
N GLY A 149 -15.58 4.85 -5.16
CA GLY A 149 -15.64 3.54 -4.47
C GLY A 149 -14.92 3.55 -3.11
N SER A 150 -15.48 2.90 -2.08
CA SER A 150 -14.81 2.73 -0.78
C SER A 150 -13.45 2.03 -0.90
N PHE A 151 -13.26 1.19 -1.92
CA PHE A 151 -11.99 0.54 -2.22
C PHE A 151 -10.87 1.54 -2.55
N TYR A 152 -11.19 2.73 -3.09
CA TYR A 152 -10.20 3.80 -3.25
C TYR A 152 -9.67 4.26 -1.90
N GLY A 153 -10.56 4.44 -0.91
CA GLY A 153 -10.18 4.76 0.46
C GLY A 153 -9.25 3.70 1.06
N TYR A 154 -9.53 2.42 0.83
CA TYR A 154 -8.65 1.34 1.24
C TYR A 154 -7.26 1.42 0.61
N CYS A 155 -7.18 1.59 -0.72
CA CYS A 155 -5.90 1.73 -1.42
C CYS A 155 -5.08 2.89 -0.84
N LEU A 156 -5.74 4.03 -0.59
CA LEU A 156 -5.12 5.21 0.00
C LEU A 156 -4.64 4.97 1.43
N VAL A 157 -5.36 4.20 2.25
CA VAL A 157 -4.87 3.81 3.58
C VAL A 157 -3.63 2.93 3.49
N VAL A 158 -3.60 1.95 2.58
CA VAL A 158 -2.42 1.09 2.37
C VAL A 158 -1.21 1.95 1.96
N ALA A 159 -1.36 2.82 0.96
CA ALA A 159 -0.30 3.76 0.57
C ALA A 159 0.07 4.72 1.71
N GLY A 160 -0.91 5.29 2.39
CA GLY A 160 -0.75 6.18 3.55
C GLY A 160 0.04 5.52 4.68
N SER A 161 -0.11 4.21 4.89
CA SER A 161 0.67 3.48 5.88
C SER A 161 2.17 3.45 5.57
N ILE A 162 2.52 3.35 4.30
CA ILE A 162 3.91 3.39 3.81
C ILE A 162 4.46 4.82 3.93
N LEU A 163 3.66 5.81 3.53
CA LEU A 163 4.04 7.22 3.64
C LEU A 163 4.25 7.63 5.10
N ALA A 164 3.41 7.16 6.02
CA ALA A 164 3.59 7.40 7.46
C ALA A 164 4.97 6.94 7.93
N ILE A 165 5.39 5.71 7.58
CA ILE A 165 6.74 5.23 7.88
C ILE A 165 7.80 6.12 7.21
N GLY A 166 7.58 6.54 5.97
CA GLY A 166 8.49 7.42 5.22
C GLY A 166 8.76 8.79 5.86
N VAL A 167 7.81 9.32 6.65
CA VAL A 167 8.00 10.56 7.42
C VAL A 167 9.14 10.42 8.45
N SER A 168 9.44 9.20 8.91
CA SER A 168 10.56 8.93 9.82
C SER A 168 11.89 8.64 9.08
N SER A 169 11.94 8.73 7.75
CA SER A 169 13.16 8.44 6.98
C SER A 169 14.31 9.36 7.40
N THR A 170 15.56 8.92 7.35
CA THR A 170 16.72 9.80 7.59
C THR A 170 16.99 10.77 6.43
N ARG A 171 16.43 10.50 5.25
CA ARG A 171 16.58 11.33 4.04
C ARG A 171 15.54 12.45 4.01
N GLN A 172 15.98 13.70 4.12
CA GLN A 172 15.11 14.88 4.15
C GLN A 172 14.12 14.92 2.97
N ALA A 173 14.59 14.70 1.73
CA ALA A 173 13.74 14.73 0.55
C ALA A 173 12.58 13.71 0.62
N VAL A 174 12.85 12.50 1.12
CA VAL A 174 11.81 11.46 1.29
C VAL A 174 10.84 11.84 2.40
N ARG A 175 11.33 12.37 3.53
CA ARG A 175 10.44 12.83 4.61
C ARG A 175 9.46 13.89 4.13
N ASP A 176 9.96 14.89 3.41
CA ASP A 176 9.15 16.03 2.94
C ASP A 176 8.12 15.59 1.91
N GLU A 177 8.53 14.75 0.96
CA GLU A 177 7.64 14.20 -0.05
C GLU A 177 6.56 13.30 0.58
N CYS A 178 6.96 12.38 1.47
CA CYS A 178 6.01 11.51 2.17
C CYS A 178 5.06 12.30 3.07
N SER A 179 5.52 13.33 3.77
CA SER A 179 4.68 14.19 4.61
C SER A 179 3.64 14.94 3.80
N THR A 180 4.05 15.50 2.65
CA THR A 180 3.16 16.20 1.73
C THR A 180 2.09 15.25 1.18
N SER A 181 2.50 14.11 0.64
CA SER A 181 1.56 13.11 0.10
C SER A 181 0.65 12.50 1.16
N LEU A 182 1.14 12.31 2.39
CA LEU A 182 0.33 11.82 3.50
C LEU A 182 -0.76 12.82 3.90
N THR A 183 -0.45 14.12 3.86
CA THR A 183 -1.45 15.17 4.09
C THR A 183 -2.54 15.11 3.04
N SER A 184 -2.17 15.09 1.75
CA SER A 184 -3.14 14.92 0.66
C SER A 184 -3.93 13.61 0.75
N CYS A 185 -3.29 12.51 1.16
CA CYS A 185 -3.96 11.23 1.38
C CYS A 185 -5.10 11.36 2.39
N ARG A 186 -4.85 12.01 3.54
CA ARG A 186 -5.85 12.23 4.59
C ARG A 186 -7.01 13.11 4.12
N GLU A 187 -6.72 14.14 3.33
CA GLU A 187 -7.74 15.01 2.74
C GLU A 187 -8.65 14.22 1.79
N ILE A 188 -8.06 13.45 0.87
CA ILE A 188 -8.81 12.65 -0.10
C ILE A 188 -9.67 11.58 0.59
N ILE A 189 -9.14 10.88 1.61
CA ILE A 189 -9.95 9.91 2.38
C ILE A 189 -11.07 10.64 3.12
N GLY A 190 -10.82 11.84 3.64
CA GLY A 190 -11.83 12.68 4.29
C GLY A 190 -13.00 13.01 3.37
N GLU A 191 -12.73 13.40 2.13
CA GLU A 191 -13.77 13.62 1.13
C GLU A 191 -14.52 12.32 0.77
N LEU A 192 -13.81 11.20 0.64
CA LEU A 192 -14.44 9.90 0.40
C LEU A 192 -15.35 9.46 1.56
N ALA A 193 -15.04 9.89 2.79
CA ALA A 193 -15.84 9.60 3.98
C ALA A 193 -17.21 10.28 3.96
N GLU A 194 -17.38 11.37 3.20
CA GLU A 194 -18.70 11.99 2.98
C GLU A 194 -19.63 11.07 2.17
N LEU A 195 -19.06 10.20 1.34
CA LEU A 195 -19.78 9.25 0.49
C LEU A 195 -19.88 7.85 1.12
N TRP A 196 -18.84 7.44 1.85
CA TRP A 196 -18.71 6.10 2.41
C TRP A 196 -18.34 6.15 3.89
N PRO A 197 -19.26 5.76 4.80
CA PRO A 197 -18.96 5.72 6.23
C PRO A 197 -17.73 4.86 6.59
N SER A 198 -17.45 3.80 5.81
CA SER A 198 -16.24 2.98 5.99
C SER A 198 -14.94 3.76 5.78
N CYS A 199 -14.95 4.80 4.94
CA CYS A 199 -13.79 5.67 4.75
C CYS A 199 -13.51 6.56 5.98
N LEU A 200 -14.51 6.81 6.84
CA LEU A 200 -14.29 7.49 8.12
C LEU A 200 -13.47 6.59 9.06
N SER A 201 -13.83 5.31 9.20
CA SER A 201 -13.03 4.33 9.95
C SER A 201 -11.60 4.25 9.41
N MET A 202 -11.45 4.15 8.09
CA MET A 202 -10.15 4.13 7.41
C MET A 202 -9.29 5.36 7.77
N ARG A 203 -9.89 6.56 7.78
CA ARG A 203 -9.21 7.79 8.21
C ARG A 203 -8.77 7.74 9.66
N HIS A 204 -9.64 7.29 10.56
CA HIS A 204 -9.30 7.16 11.98
C HIS A 204 -8.15 6.20 12.23
N VAL A 205 -8.12 5.08 11.50
CA VAL A 205 -7.04 4.11 11.58
C VAL A 205 -5.72 4.71 11.08
N LEU A 206 -5.75 5.42 9.95
CA LEU A 206 -4.56 6.12 9.43
C LEU A 206 -4.06 7.18 10.43
N ASP A 207 -4.96 7.96 11.02
CA ASP A 207 -4.62 8.95 12.05
C ASP A 207 -4.01 8.27 13.31
N GLY A 208 -4.54 7.10 13.69
CA GLY A 208 -3.99 6.27 14.76
C GLY A 208 -2.58 5.78 14.46
N LEU A 209 -2.30 5.37 13.22
CA LEU A 209 -0.95 5.00 12.79
C LEU A 209 0.01 6.20 12.84
N ILE A 210 -0.41 7.36 12.33
CA ILE A 210 0.42 8.59 12.33
C ILE A 210 0.85 8.96 13.74
N LYS A 211 -0.06 8.87 14.72
CA LYS A 211 0.26 9.12 16.14
C LYS A 211 1.29 8.14 16.72
N ARG A 212 1.43 6.96 16.12
CA ARG A 212 2.34 5.88 16.56
C ARG A 212 3.53 5.69 15.64
N VAL A 213 3.78 6.62 14.72
CA VAL A 213 4.79 6.46 13.67
C VAL A 213 6.19 6.14 14.22
N GLU A 214 6.53 6.68 15.39
CA GLU A 214 7.79 6.42 16.10
C GLU A 214 8.04 4.93 16.35
N ARG A 215 6.98 4.14 16.59
CA ARG A 215 7.07 2.68 16.79
C ARG A 215 7.48 1.93 15.52
N PHE A 216 7.36 2.58 14.36
CA PHE A 216 7.71 2.03 13.05
C PHE A 216 8.93 2.74 12.44
N SER A 217 9.56 3.69 13.14
CA SER A 217 10.67 4.50 12.63
C SER A 217 11.88 3.66 12.17
N THR A 218 12.12 2.52 12.83
CA THR A 218 13.18 1.57 12.49
C THR A 218 13.03 1.00 11.08
N LEU A 219 11.81 0.94 10.55
CA LEU A 219 11.52 0.49 9.19
C LEU A 219 11.79 1.55 8.12
N ALA A 220 12.08 2.79 8.49
CA ALA A 220 12.37 3.86 7.53
C ALA A 220 13.86 3.93 7.13
N ALA A 221 14.72 3.11 7.75
CA ALA A 221 16.15 3.05 7.51
C ALA A 221 16.64 1.61 7.31
N THR A 222 17.52 1.41 6.32
CA THR A 222 18.05 0.08 5.96
C THR A 222 18.85 -0.59 7.08
N ALA A 223 19.53 0.20 7.92
CA ALA A 223 20.36 -0.31 9.02
C ALA A 223 19.53 -0.98 10.13
N THR A 224 18.33 -0.47 10.39
CA THR A 224 17.43 -0.90 11.47
C THR A 224 16.21 -1.66 10.93
N PHE A 225 16.08 -1.82 9.60
CA PHE A 225 14.91 -2.36 8.93
C PHE A 225 14.47 -3.76 9.39
N LEU A 226 15.41 -4.57 9.89
CA LEU A 226 15.14 -5.93 10.33
C LEU A 226 14.97 -6.06 11.85
N GLU A 227 14.96 -4.94 12.58
CA GLU A 227 14.66 -4.94 14.01
C GLU A 227 13.25 -5.50 14.26
N PRO A 228 13.07 -6.40 15.25
CA PRO A 228 11.75 -6.96 15.53
C PRO A 228 10.77 -5.87 15.97
N LEU A 229 9.63 -5.79 15.28
CA LEU A 229 8.48 -5.06 15.82
C LEU A 229 7.83 -5.82 16.98
N GLU A 230 7.09 -5.10 17.81
CA GLU A 230 6.23 -5.76 18.80
C GLU A 230 5.08 -6.50 18.11
N ARG A 231 4.56 -7.54 18.77
CA ARG A 231 3.43 -8.30 18.22
C ARG A 231 2.20 -7.42 17.99
N ALA A 232 1.92 -6.50 18.91
CA ALA A 232 0.79 -5.58 18.80
C ALA A 232 0.92 -4.66 17.57
N ASP A 233 2.12 -4.16 17.27
CA ASP A 233 2.36 -3.31 16.10
C ASP A 233 2.20 -4.07 14.78
N ARG A 234 2.67 -5.33 14.74
CA ARG A 234 2.42 -6.20 13.59
C ARG A 234 0.93 -6.44 13.41
N ASP A 235 0.23 -6.86 14.46
CA ASP A 235 -1.21 -7.16 14.41
C ASP A 235 -2.03 -5.92 14.00
N PHE A 236 -1.62 -4.73 14.46
CA PHE A 236 -2.20 -3.47 14.03
C PHE A 236 -1.97 -3.20 12.54
N MET A 237 -0.74 -3.35 12.03
CA MET A 237 -0.46 -3.19 10.60
C MET A 237 -1.20 -4.23 9.75
N TRP A 238 -1.32 -5.46 10.23
CA TRP A 238 -2.12 -6.49 9.57
C TRP A 238 -3.57 -6.08 9.40
N ALA A 239 -4.16 -5.51 10.45
CA ALA A 239 -5.52 -5.02 10.41
C ALA A 239 -5.71 -3.83 9.43
N ILE A 240 -4.67 -3.01 9.22
CA ILE A 240 -4.65 -1.95 8.19
C ILE A 240 -4.65 -2.56 6.78
N LEU A 241 -3.96 -3.68 6.59
CA LEU A 241 -3.81 -4.29 5.27
C LEU A 241 -5.00 -5.19 4.89
N ASP A 242 -5.87 -5.54 5.83
CA ASP A 242 -7.09 -6.31 5.57
C ASP A 242 -8.30 -5.41 5.27
N TYR A 243 -8.77 -5.45 4.02
CA TYR A 243 -9.92 -4.65 3.56
C TYR A 243 -11.18 -4.90 4.41
N ASN A 244 -11.45 -6.17 4.74
CA ASN A 244 -12.65 -6.52 5.49
C ASN A 244 -12.61 -5.93 6.90
N THR A 245 -11.46 -5.97 7.56
CA THR A 245 -11.26 -5.36 8.88
C THR A 245 -11.45 -3.85 8.84
N LEU A 246 -10.89 -3.16 7.84
CA LEU A 246 -11.06 -1.70 7.69
C LEU A 246 -12.51 -1.29 7.37
N CYS A 247 -13.23 -2.08 6.57
CA CYS A 247 -14.60 -1.78 6.18
C CYS A 247 -15.64 -2.14 7.26
N SER A 248 -15.39 -3.18 8.07
CA SER A 248 -16.38 -3.73 9.00
C SER A 248 -16.35 -3.11 10.40
N LYS A 249 -15.19 -2.60 10.84
CA LYS A 249 -15.03 -2.12 12.22
C LYS A 249 -15.22 -0.60 12.28
N THR A 250 -16.42 -0.19 12.65
CA THR A 250 -16.73 1.17 13.11
C THR A 250 -16.75 1.17 14.64
N ASP A 251 -15.90 2.01 15.23
CA ASP A 251 -15.74 2.41 16.64
C ASP A 251 -15.37 1.34 17.71
N GLY A 252 -14.39 1.67 18.56
CA GLY A 252 -13.98 0.91 19.75
C GLY A 252 -12.87 -0.14 19.56
N PHE A 253 -12.81 -0.85 18.43
CA PHE A 253 -11.74 -1.85 18.20
C PHE A 253 -10.35 -1.18 18.13
N TRP A 254 -10.25 -0.08 17.40
CA TRP A 254 -8.99 0.63 17.20
C TRP A 254 -8.54 1.40 18.45
N ASP A 255 -9.49 1.84 19.28
CA ASP A 255 -9.22 2.48 20.57
C ASP A 255 -8.70 1.45 21.59
N SER A 256 -9.24 0.22 21.58
CA SER A 256 -8.76 -0.86 22.45
C SER A 256 -7.31 -1.31 22.17
N GLN A 257 -6.83 -1.09 20.94
CA GLN A 257 -5.45 -1.31 20.52
C GLN A 257 -4.55 -0.10 20.85
N SER A 258 -5.10 1.03 21.26
CA SER A 258 -4.37 2.26 21.64
C SER A 258 -4.04 2.38 23.12
N GLY A 259 -4.74 1.64 23.97
CA GLY A 259 -4.72 1.80 25.43
C GLY A 259 -4.08 0.66 26.22
N ARG A 260 -3.06 -0.02 25.68
CA ARG A 260 -2.21 -0.91 26.50
C ARG A 260 -0.81 -0.34 26.55
N GLU A 261 -0.66 0.66 27.42
CA GLU A 261 0.63 1.00 28.05
C GLU A 261 0.99 -0.04 29.11
#